data_AF-B5GVW4-F1
#
_entry.id   AF-B5GVW4-F1
#
_cell.length_a   1.000
_cell.length_b   1.000
_cell.length_c   1.000
_cell.angle_alpha   90.00
_cell.angle_beta   90.00
_cell.angle_gamma   90.00
#
_symmetry.space_group_name_H-M   'P 1'
#
loop_
_entity.id
_entity.type
_entity.pdbx_description
1 polymer ?
#
loop_
_entity_poly.entity_id
_entity_poly.type
_entity_poly.pdbx_seq_one_letter_code
_entity_poly.pdbx_strand_id
1 'polypeptide(L)'
;MDEIDRQIQAELAELDALEAAEARGEYLPLPVSTEPPPPEGWFPCPCCGHQMFSGVGDYEICAVCSWEDDLVQLRVPWSFGANAVCLMEAQANYRRYGAMEERFVTKVRPAAPNEPLDPGFRPVDLARDSFERLGDTGPLPSDLSVLYWWRPSYWRRSEPPTGQFFTPDR
;
A
#
# COMPACT_ATOMS: atom_id res chain seq x y z
N MET A 1 42.34 -15.65 8.79
CA MET A 1 41.03 -15.01 8.63
C MET A 1 40.70 -15.22 7.17
N ASP A 2 39.78 -16.14 6.91
CA ASP A 2 39.45 -16.46 5.53
C ASP A 2 38.58 -15.36 4.90
N GLU A 3 38.34 -15.48 3.60
CA GLU A 3 37.53 -14.52 2.84
C GLU A 3 36.10 -14.41 3.38
N ILE A 4 35.56 -15.54 3.87
CA ILE A 4 34.22 -15.67 4.43
C ILE A 4 34.14 -14.95 5.79
N ASP A 5 35.13 -15.14 6.67
CA ASP A 5 35.25 -14.41 7.94
C ASP A 5 35.27 -12.91 7.71
N ARG A 6 36.02 -12.45 6.70
CA ARG A 6 36.13 -11.01 6.39
C ARG A 6 34.81 -10.45 5.88
N GLN A 7 34.08 -11.22 5.07
CA GLN A 7 32.78 -10.81 4.56
C GLN A 7 31.73 -10.75 5.69
N ILE A 8 31.70 -11.76 6.56
CA ILE A 8 30.82 -11.76 7.75
C ILE A 8 31.12 -10.56 8.65
N GLN A 9 32.40 -10.25 8.90
CA GLN A 9 32.76 -9.09 9.73
C GLN A 9 32.35 -7.75 9.09
N ALA A 10 32.38 -7.65 7.76
CA ALA A 10 31.90 -6.45 7.05
C ALA A 10 30.38 -6.30 7.16
N GLU A 11 29.62 -7.38 6.96
CA GLU A 11 28.16 -7.38 7.11
C GLU A 11 27.73 -7.04 8.55
N LEU A 12 28.41 -7.60 9.56
CA LEU A 12 28.16 -7.28 10.97
C LEU A 12 28.44 -5.80 11.29
N ALA A 13 29.53 -5.24 10.77
CA ALA A 13 29.86 -3.83 10.98
C ALA A 13 28.85 -2.88 10.32
N GLU A 14 28.30 -3.28 9.17
CA GLU A 14 27.23 -2.54 8.51
C GLU A 14 25.93 -2.56 9.33
N LEU A 15 25.56 -3.73 9.88
CA LEU A 15 24.41 -3.85 10.79
C LEU A 15 24.57 -2.99 12.05
N ASP A 16 25.72 -3.04 12.73
CA ASP A 16 26.00 -2.22 13.92
C ASP A 16 25.89 -0.71 13.62
N ALA A 17 26.34 -0.27 12.45
CA ALA A 17 26.24 1.13 12.03
C ALA A 17 24.79 1.57 11.79
N LEU A 18 23.95 0.68 11.24
CA LEU A 18 22.52 0.90 11.06
C LEU A 18 21.79 0.99 12.41
N GLU A 19 22.06 0.07 13.33
CA GLU A 19 21.49 0.09 14.69
C GLU A 19 21.86 1.38 15.44
N ALA A 20 23.12 1.82 15.32
CA ALA A 20 23.58 3.07 15.92
C ALA A 20 22.90 4.30 15.29
N ALA A 21 22.65 4.29 13.98
CA ALA A 21 21.91 5.36 13.29
C ALA A 21 20.43 5.40 13.72
N GLU A 22 19.77 4.24 13.81
CA GLU A 22 18.41 4.13 14.33
C GLU A 22 18.31 4.64 15.77
N ALA A 23 19.27 4.30 16.64
CA ALA A 23 19.34 4.81 18.02
C ALA A 23 19.51 6.34 18.11
N ARG A 24 20.08 6.97 17.07
CA ARG A 24 20.17 8.44 16.94
C ARG A 24 18.94 9.08 16.27
N GLY A 25 17.97 8.29 15.85
CA GLY A 25 16.82 8.76 15.06
C GLY A 25 17.19 9.16 13.63
N GLU A 26 18.39 8.80 13.17
CA GLU A 26 18.82 8.96 11.77
C GLU A 26 18.27 7.77 10.98
N TYR A 27 17.01 7.87 10.54
CA TYR A 27 16.47 6.85 9.65
C TYR A 27 17.05 7.05 8.26
N LEU A 28 17.94 6.13 7.84
CA LEU A 28 18.33 6.03 6.44
C LEU A 28 17.06 5.77 5.62
N PRO A 29 16.78 6.55 4.56
CA PRO A 29 15.66 6.26 3.69
C PRO A 29 15.80 4.82 3.19
N LEU A 30 14.69 4.08 3.18
CA LEU A 30 14.68 2.71 2.67
C LEU A 30 15.40 2.69 1.31
N PRO A 31 16.28 1.70 1.05
CA PRO A 31 16.94 1.60 -0.23
C PRO A 31 15.88 1.50 -1.33
N VAL A 32 16.12 2.19 -2.44
CA VAL A 32 15.29 2.06 -3.64
C VAL A 32 15.51 0.66 -4.18
N SER A 33 14.43 -0.12 -4.34
CA SER A 33 14.53 -1.43 -4.96
C SER A 33 15.02 -1.26 -6.40
N THR A 34 16.07 -1.99 -6.77
CA THR A 34 16.57 -2.08 -8.14
C THR A 34 16.00 -3.28 -8.88
N GLU A 35 15.08 -4.03 -8.25
CA GLU A 35 14.51 -5.22 -8.86
C GLU A 35 13.64 -4.84 -10.08
N PRO A 36 13.77 -5.58 -11.19
CA PRO A 36 12.88 -5.39 -12.32
C PRO A 36 11.45 -5.80 -11.91
N PRO A 37 10.42 -5.19 -12.54
CA PRO A 37 9.05 -5.65 -12.34
C PRO A 37 8.90 -7.13 -12.69
N PRO A 38 7.99 -7.85 -11.99
CA PRO A 38 7.64 -9.21 -12.36
C PRO A 38 7.05 -9.24 -13.79
N PRO A 39 7.00 -10.40 -14.47
CA PRO A 39 6.52 -10.50 -15.86
C PRO A 39 5.11 -9.95 -16.07
N GLU A 40 4.23 -10.16 -15.10
CA GLU A 40 2.86 -9.64 -15.01
C GLU A 40 2.76 -8.15 -14.65
N GLY A 41 3.89 -7.53 -14.28
CA GLY A 41 3.97 -6.16 -13.78
C GLY A 41 3.62 -6.03 -12.31
N TRP A 42 4.02 -4.91 -11.71
CA TRP A 42 3.69 -4.63 -10.31
C TRP A 42 2.22 -4.24 -10.14
N PHE A 43 1.64 -4.63 -9.01
CA PHE A 43 0.33 -4.19 -8.57
C PHE A 43 0.41 -2.86 -7.82
N PRO A 44 -0.61 -1.98 -7.98
CA PRO A 44 -0.62 -0.67 -7.36
C PRO A 44 -1.01 -0.73 -5.89
N CYS A 45 -0.30 0.05 -5.08
CA CYS A 45 -0.73 0.32 -3.71
C CYS A 45 -2.06 1.09 -3.72
N PRO A 46 -3.12 0.62 -3.03
CA PRO A 46 -4.40 1.30 -3.03
C PRO A 46 -4.38 2.63 -2.25
N CYS A 47 -3.38 2.85 -1.40
CA CYS A 47 -3.22 4.10 -0.66
C CYS A 47 -2.59 5.22 -1.51
N CYS A 48 -1.43 4.99 -2.12
CA CYS A 48 -0.70 6.02 -2.86
C CYS A 48 -0.77 5.89 -4.39
N GLY A 49 -1.17 4.74 -4.92
CA GLY A 49 -1.33 4.47 -6.35
C GLY A 49 -0.07 4.01 -7.09
N HIS A 50 1.09 4.00 -6.45
CA HIS A 50 2.35 3.55 -7.08
C HIS A 50 2.37 2.03 -7.25
N GLN A 51 2.81 1.59 -8.44
CA GLN A 51 2.93 0.18 -8.81
C GLN A 51 4.20 -0.42 -8.21
N MET A 52 4.06 -1.23 -7.16
CA MET A 52 5.20 -1.79 -6.45
C MET A 52 4.97 -3.14 -5.74
N PHE A 53 3.74 -3.66 -5.70
CA PHE A 53 3.44 -4.92 -5.02
C PHE A 53 3.55 -6.11 -5.96
N SER A 54 4.13 -7.22 -5.51
CA SER A 54 4.26 -8.43 -6.32
C SER A 54 2.94 -9.18 -6.48
N GLY A 55 1.99 -8.95 -5.57
CA GLY A 55 0.63 -9.49 -5.63
C GLY A 55 -0.44 -8.55 -5.07
N VAL A 56 -1.66 -9.07 -4.89
CA VAL A 56 -2.83 -8.31 -4.40
C VAL A 56 -3.32 -8.91 -3.10
N GLY A 57 -3.21 -8.16 -2.01
CA GLY A 57 -3.58 -8.58 -0.66
C GLY A 57 -2.55 -9.51 -0.01
N ASP A 58 -1.28 -9.44 -0.42
CA ASP A 58 -0.19 -10.30 0.04
C ASP A 58 0.59 -9.71 1.24
N TYR A 59 0.03 -8.69 1.91
CA TYR A 59 0.60 -8.05 3.11
C TYR A 59 1.97 -7.38 2.89
N GLU A 60 2.31 -7.05 1.64
CA GLU A 60 3.49 -6.26 1.34
C GLU A 60 3.35 -4.82 1.87
N ILE A 61 4.44 -4.28 2.43
CA ILE A 61 4.46 -2.90 2.93
C ILE A 61 4.94 -1.97 1.83
N CYS A 62 4.09 -0.99 1.49
CA CYS A 62 4.42 0.03 0.50
C CYS A 62 5.55 0.93 0.99
N ALA A 63 6.74 0.84 0.42
CA ALA A 63 7.88 1.71 0.74
C ALA A 63 7.61 3.21 0.46
N VAL A 64 6.59 3.53 -0.36
CA VAL A 64 6.23 4.92 -0.71
C VAL A 64 5.33 5.58 0.33
N CYS A 65 4.44 4.82 0.99
CA CYS A 65 3.47 5.39 1.93
C CYS A 65 3.31 4.62 3.24
N SER A 66 4.03 3.52 3.43
CA SER A 66 3.97 2.60 4.58
C SER A 66 2.65 1.85 4.77
N TRP A 67 1.79 1.77 3.74
CA TRP A 67 0.56 0.97 3.76
C TRP A 67 0.86 -0.52 3.62
N GLU A 68 0.32 -1.36 4.50
CA GLU A 68 0.38 -2.83 4.38
C GLU A 68 -0.76 -3.34 3.51
N ASP A 69 -0.45 -4.12 2.47
CA ASP A 69 -1.42 -4.55 1.47
C ASP A 69 -2.43 -5.58 2.00
N ASP A 70 -3.60 -5.09 2.39
CA ASP A 70 -4.64 -5.89 3.04
C ASP A 70 -5.86 -6.05 2.11
N LEU A 71 -6.16 -7.30 1.76
CA LEU A 71 -7.26 -7.64 0.85
C LEU A 71 -8.63 -7.20 1.39
N VAL A 72 -8.83 -7.25 2.71
CA VAL A 72 -10.10 -6.89 3.35
C VAL A 72 -10.33 -5.38 3.22
N GLN A 73 -9.29 -4.58 3.48
CA GLN A 73 -9.33 -3.13 3.36
C GLN A 73 -9.35 -2.67 1.90
N LEU A 74 -8.78 -3.43 0.95
CA LEU A 74 -8.96 -3.20 -0.48
C LEU A 74 -10.42 -3.42 -0.91
N ARG A 75 -11.06 -4.47 -0.39
CA ARG A 75 -12.44 -4.85 -0.71
C ARG A 75 -13.48 -3.93 -0.07
N VAL A 76 -13.23 -3.50 1.17
CA VAL A 76 -14.11 -2.61 1.97
C VAL A 76 -13.26 -1.49 2.59
N PRO A 77 -13.18 -0.30 1.97
CA PRO A 77 -12.15 0.70 2.28
C PRO A 77 -12.31 1.44 3.62
N TRP A 78 -13.42 1.22 4.33
CA TRP A 78 -13.66 1.69 5.70
C TRP A 78 -13.54 0.56 6.75
N SER A 79 -13.12 -0.63 6.36
CA SER A 79 -12.90 -1.72 7.31
C SER A 79 -11.61 -1.52 8.11
N PHE A 80 -11.55 -2.24 9.21
CA PHE A 80 -10.29 -2.56 9.90
C PHE A 80 -9.65 -3.79 9.23
N GLY A 81 -8.34 -3.91 9.35
CA GLY A 81 -7.54 -5.00 8.77
C GLY A 81 -6.13 -4.96 9.36
N ALA A 82 -5.11 -5.27 8.56
CA ALA A 82 -3.71 -5.17 8.97
C ALA A 82 -3.31 -3.77 9.46
N ASN A 83 -3.91 -2.72 8.87
CA ASN A 83 -3.58 -1.34 9.18
C ASN A 83 -4.44 -0.76 10.32
N ALA A 84 -3.84 0.13 11.14
CA ALA A 84 -4.52 0.78 12.26
C ALA A 84 -5.61 1.78 11.82
N VAL A 85 -5.44 2.40 10.65
CA VAL A 85 -6.42 3.27 10.01
C VAL A 85 -7.05 2.57 8.81
N CYS A 86 -8.26 2.98 8.44
CA CYS A 86 -8.90 2.47 7.22
C CYS A 86 -8.25 3.04 5.95
N LEU A 87 -8.49 2.42 4.80
CA LEU A 87 -7.88 2.82 3.53
C LEU A 87 -8.23 4.25 3.12
N MET A 88 -9.47 4.69 3.34
CA MET A 88 -9.86 6.08 3.02
C MET A 88 -9.10 7.10 3.88
N GLU A 89 -8.90 6.79 5.16
CA GLU A 89 -8.13 7.64 6.08
C GLU A 89 -6.65 7.64 5.70
N ALA A 90 -6.08 6.47 5.36
CA ALA A 90 -4.72 6.37 4.85
C ALA A 90 -4.49 7.19 3.57
N GLN A 91 -5.43 7.18 2.62
CA GLN A 91 -5.36 8.02 1.41
C GLN A 91 -5.37 9.52 1.75
N ALA A 92 -6.19 9.94 2.72
CA ALA A 92 -6.21 11.32 3.18
C ALA A 92 -4.90 11.71 3.89
N ASN A 93 -4.37 10.82 4.73
CA ASN A 93 -3.10 10.99 5.44
C ASN A 93 -1.92 11.05 4.47
N TYR A 94 -1.86 10.18 3.46
CA TYR A 94 -0.78 10.21 2.47
C TYR A 94 -0.73 11.56 1.75
N ARG A 95 -1.88 12.11 1.38
CA ARG A 95 -1.96 13.46 0.78
C ARG A 95 -1.50 14.57 1.72
N ARG A 96 -1.58 14.37 3.04
CA ARG A 96 -1.25 15.37 4.06
C ARG A 96 0.21 15.27 4.54
N TYR A 97 0.70 14.06 4.73
CA TYR A 97 1.97 13.76 5.40
C TYR A 97 3.00 13.09 4.48
N GLY A 98 2.60 12.55 3.33
CA GLY A 98 3.43 11.68 2.51
C GLY A 98 3.52 10.24 3.03
N ALA A 99 2.77 9.88 4.08
CA ALA A 99 2.67 8.54 4.64
C ALA A 99 1.21 8.24 5.06
N MET A 100 0.85 6.96 5.15
CA MET A 100 -0.50 6.49 5.51
C MET A 100 -0.92 6.88 6.94
N GLU A 101 0.05 7.15 7.81
CA GLU A 101 -0.11 7.78 9.12
C GLU A 101 1.10 8.69 9.39
N GLU A 102 0.91 9.75 10.17
CA GLU A 102 1.99 10.71 10.50
C GLU A 102 3.20 10.03 11.17
N ARG A 103 2.98 9.01 12.01
CA ARG A 103 4.05 8.27 12.69
C ARG A 103 4.99 7.51 11.74
N PHE A 104 4.61 7.32 10.49
CA PHE A 104 5.41 6.60 9.49
C PHE A 104 6.12 7.52 8.50
N VAL A 105 6.08 8.85 8.68
CA VAL A 105 6.80 9.79 7.77
C VAL A 105 8.29 9.49 7.68
N THR A 106 8.90 8.99 8.76
CA THR A 106 10.31 8.60 8.72
C THR A 106 10.55 7.26 8.05
N LYS A 107 9.52 6.43 7.82
CA LYS A 107 9.63 5.05 7.30
C LYS A 107 9.29 4.94 5.80
N VAL A 108 9.19 6.06 5.09
CA VAL A 108 8.85 6.10 3.66
C VAL A 108 9.98 6.67 2.80
N ARG A 109 9.91 6.42 1.49
CA ARG A 109 10.79 7.02 0.49
C ARG A 109 10.00 7.53 -0.72
N PRO A 110 10.58 8.40 -1.56
CA PRO A 110 10.01 8.69 -2.87
C PRO A 110 9.86 7.41 -3.71
N ALA A 111 8.85 7.40 -4.58
CA ALA A 111 8.69 6.35 -5.57
C ALA A 111 9.88 6.33 -6.55
N ALA A 112 10.31 5.13 -6.92
CA ALA A 112 11.37 4.91 -7.89
C ALA A 112 10.86 5.12 -9.34
N PRO A 113 11.74 5.33 -10.32
CA PRO A 113 11.34 5.46 -11.72
C PRO A 113 10.56 4.25 -12.28
N ASN A 114 10.82 3.04 -11.77
CA ASN A 114 10.13 1.79 -12.10
C ASN A 114 8.87 1.52 -11.25
N GLU A 115 8.49 2.46 -10.37
CA GLU A 115 7.26 2.41 -9.58
C GLU A 115 6.30 3.53 -9.99
N PRO A 116 5.87 3.60 -11.27
CA PRO A 116 5.02 4.68 -11.73
C PRO A 116 3.64 4.62 -11.05
N LEU A 117 3.02 5.79 -10.91
CA LEU A 117 1.61 5.88 -10.52
C LEU A 117 0.75 5.11 -11.55
N ASP A 118 -0.18 4.28 -11.08
CA ASP A 118 -1.15 3.65 -11.96
C ASP A 118 -1.95 4.73 -12.71
N PRO A 119 -2.03 4.69 -14.06
CA PRO A 119 -2.59 5.80 -14.85
C PRO A 119 -4.02 6.19 -14.50
N GLY A 120 -4.81 5.26 -13.96
CA GLY A 120 -6.19 5.51 -13.57
C GLY A 120 -6.37 5.90 -12.11
N PHE A 121 -5.29 5.88 -11.31
CA PHE A 121 -5.38 5.98 -9.86
C PHE A 121 -6.11 7.23 -9.40
N ARG A 122 -7.00 7.03 -8.45
CA ARG A 122 -7.67 8.08 -7.69
C ARG A 122 -8.07 7.54 -6.32
N PRO A 123 -8.15 8.41 -5.30
CA PRO A 123 -8.72 8.04 -4.01
C PRO A 123 -10.16 7.51 -4.14
N VAL A 124 -10.61 6.82 -3.10
CA VAL A 124 -11.98 6.33 -2.97
C VAL A 124 -12.96 7.51 -3.02
N ASP A 125 -14.02 7.36 -3.82
CA ASP A 125 -15.12 8.31 -3.91
C ASP A 125 -16.44 7.56 -3.78
N LEU A 126 -17.06 7.63 -2.60
CA LEU A 126 -18.31 6.92 -2.31
C LEU A 126 -19.50 7.39 -3.17
N ALA A 127 -19.43 8.59 -3.77
CA ALA A 127 -20.46 9.05 -4.71
C ALA A 127 -20.36 8.39 -6.09
N ARG A 128 -19.22 7.75 -6.38
CA ARG A 128 -18.91 7.10 -7.66
C ARG A 128 -18.72 5.59 -7.55
N ASP A 129 -18.17 5.13 -6.44
CA ASP A 129 -17.65 3.78 -6.26
C ASP A 129 -18.63 2.92 -5.46
N SER A 130 -18.74 1.65 -5.85
CA SER A 130 -19.62 0.66 -5.23
C SER A 130 -18.83 -0.42 -4.52
N PHE A 131 -18.70 -0.31 -3.21
CA PHE A 131 -18.11 -1.33 -2.34
C PHE A 131 -19.18 -2.16 -1.64
N GLU A 132 -18.78 -3.33 -1.18
CA GLU A 132 -19.61 -4.20 -0.35
C GLU A 132 -19.77 -3.63 1.07
N ARG A 133 -20.76 -4.13 1.80
CA ARG A 133 -21.00 -3.77 3.20
C ARG A 133 -20.10 -4.58 4.11
N LEU A 134 -19.82 -4.03 5.29
CA LEU A 134 -19.16 -4.80 6.35
C LEU A 134 -20.00 -6.03 6.70
N GLY A 135 -19.38 -7.19 6.64
CA GLY A 135 -20.04 -8.47 6.92
C GLY A 135 -20.66 -9.15 5.70
N ASP A 136 -20.59 -8.57 4.50
CA ASP A 136 -20.94 -9.29 3.28
C ASP A 136 -19.97 -10.48 3.08
N THR A 137 -20.51 -11.68 2.94
CA THR A 137 -19.73 -12.94 2.84
C THR A 137 -19.67 -13.51 1.43
N GLY A 138 -19.85 -12.65 0.41
CA GLY A 138 -19.79 -13.06 -0.99
C GLY A 138 -18.42 -13.65 -1.36
N PRO A 139 -18.37 -14.58 -2.33
CA PRO A 139 -17.10 -15.14 -2.79
C PRO A 139 -16.19 -14.05 -3.35
N LEU A 140 -14.88 -14.18 -3.11
CA LEU A 140 -13.89 -13.35 -3.78
C LEU A 140 -13.83 -13.68 -5.28
N PRO A 141 -13.55 -12.70 -6.15
CA PRO A 141 -13.24 -12.98 -7.55
C PRO A 141 -11.96 -13.81 -7.65
N SER A 142 -11.86 -14.65 -8.69
CA SER A 142 -10.65 -15.46 -8.92
C SER A 142 -9.42 -14.63 -9.28
N ASP A 143 -9.64 -13.49 -9.95
CA ASP A 143 -8.64 -12.47 -10.21
C ASP A 143 -8.87 -11.32 -9.21
N LEU A 144 -7.97 -11.14 -8.25
CA LEU A 144 -8.11 -10.11 -7.21
C LEU A 144 -7.83 -8.70 -7.74
N SER A 145 -7.19 -8.56 -8.91
CA SER A 145 -6.89 -7.24 -9.51
C SER A 145 -8.16 -6.49 -9.94
N VAL A 146 -9.30 -7.17 -10.05
CA VAL A 146 -10.60 -6.57 -10.32
C VAL A 146 -11.18 -5.80 -9.11
N LEU A 147 -10.49 -5.81 -7.96
CA LEU A 147 -10.89 -5.04 -6.78
C LEU A 147 -10.45 -3.56 -6.84
N TYR A 148 -9.58 -3.17 -7.77
CA TYR A 148 -9.16 -1.78 -7.95
C TYR A 148 -10.27 -0.92 -8.54
N TRP A 149 -10.98 -0.16 -7.68
CA TRP A 149 -12.17 0.64 -8.02
C TRP A 149 -11.97 1.68 -9.11
N TRP A 150 -10.73 2.12 -9.32
CA TRP A 150 -10.42 3.07 -10.37
C TRP A 150 -10.21 2.42 -11.75
N ARG A 151 -9.85 1.13 -11.81
CA ARG A 151 -9.52 0.43 -13.07
C ARG A 151 -10.77 0.01 -13.84
N PRO A 152 -10.79 0.08 -15.19
CA PRO A 152 -11.92 -0.34 -16.01
C PRO A 152 -12.47 -1.74 -15.69
N SER A 153 -11.61 -2.66 -15.26
CA SER A 153 -11.95 -4.04 -14.86
C SER A 153 -12.64 -4.16 -13.51
N TYR A 154 -12.87 -3.07 -12.77
CA TYR A 154 -13.48 -3.13 -11.45
C TYR A 154 -14.79 -3.93 -11.43
N TRP A 155 -14.84 -5.00 -10.63
CA TRP A 155 -15.93 -5.98 -10.63
C TRP A 155 -17.31 -5.43 -10.28
N ARG A 156 -17.38 -4.33 -9.52
CA ARG A 156 -18.62 -3.68 -9.10
C ARG A 156 -18.89 -2.36 -9.82
N ARG A 157 -18.23 -2.11 -10.96
CA ARG A 157 -18.37 -0.88 -11.74
C ARG A 157 -19.81 -0.55 -12.16
N SER A 158 -20.63 -1.58 -12.38
CA SER A 158 -22.03 -1.42 -12.81
C SER A 158 -23.01 -1.30 -11.65
N GLU A 159 -22.54 -1.48 -10.41
CA GLU A 159 -23.37 -1.43 -9.21
C GLU A 159 -23.59 0.03 -8.74
N PRO A 160 -24.69 0.31 -8.04
CA PRO A 160 -24.93 1.65 -7.49
C PRO A 160 -23.83 2.08 -6.50
N PRO A 161 -23.43 3.37 -6.49
CA PRO A 161 -22.43 3.89 -5.56
C PRO A 161 -22.85 3.72 -4.09
N THR A 162 -21.89 3.39 -3.23
CA THR A 162 -22.14 3.14 -1.81
C THR A 162 -22.68 4.38 -1.08
N GLY A 163 -22.24 5.58 -1.48
CA GLY A 163 -22.66 6.85 -0.87
C GLY A 163 -24.17 7.11 -0.93
N GLN A 164 -24.90 6.42 -1.81
CA GLN A 164 -26.37 6.51 -1.88
C GLN A 164 -27.06 5.95 -0.63
N PHE A 165 -26.38 5.11 0.16
CA PHE A 165 -26.92 4.50 1.38
C PHE A 165 -26.48 5.23 2.66
N PHE A 166 -25.64 6.27 2.54
CA PHE A 166 -25.14 7.09 3.64
C PHE A 166 -25.79 8.48 3.68
N THR A 167 -27.01 8.64 3.19
CA THR A 167 -27.76 9.88 3.40
C THR A 167 -28.09 10.03 4.88
N PRO A 168 -27.73 11.13 5.54
CA PRO A 168 -28.26 11.41 6.88
C PRO A 168 -29.78 11.52 6.74
N ASP A 169 -30.52 10.83 7.61
CA ASP A 169 -31.95 11.09 7.78
C ASP A 169 -32.15 12.61 7.97
N ARG A 170 -33.06 13.19 7.18
CA ARG A 170 -33.45 14.59 7.26
C ARG A 170 -34.15 14.93 8.56
#